data_AF-A0AAI9TM30-F1
#
_entry.id   AF-A0AAI9TM30-F1
#
_cell.length_a   1.000
_cell.length_b   1.000
_cell.length_c   1.000
_cell.angle_alpha   90.00
_cell.angle_beta   90.00
_cell.angle_gamma   90.00
#
_symmetry.space_group_name_H-M   'P 1'
#
loop_
_entity.id
_entity.type
_entity.pdbx_description
1 polymer ?
#
loop_
_entity_poly.entity_id
_entity_poly.type
_entity_poly.pdbx_seq_one_letter_code
_entity_poly.pdbx_strand_id
1 'polypeptide(L)'
;MRDANFYENPETFDPYRFLKQRQIPGSETRAQLIVPAAEHMGFGLGIHACPGRFMASNSIKIALCHILVKYDFKLPEGSVPKQRRHGGILQADPEAEIMVRRRQEEINLEDICNIS
;
A
#
# COMPACT_ATOMS: atom_id res chain seq x y z
N MET A 1 0.19 -14.10 0.00
CA MET A 1 0.01 -13.12 -1.10
C MET A 1 0.73 -13.47 -2.40
N ARG A 2 1.70 -14.41 -2.44
CA ARG A 2 2.33 -14.86 -3.69
C ARG A 2 1.91 -16.27 -4.16
N ASP A 3 0.83 -16.79 -3.58
CA ASP A 3 0.33 -18.14 -3.91
C ASP A 3 -0.67 -18.05 -5.05
N ALA A 4 -0.39 -18.76 -6.15
CA ALA A 4 -1.22 -18.79 -7.35
C ALA A 4 -2.59 -19.43 -7.14
N ASN A 5 -2.77 -20.24 -6.08
CA ASN A 5 -4.08 -20.82 -5.74
C ASN A 5 -5.07 -19.75 -5.21
N PHE A 6 -4.56 -18.63 -4.72
CA PHE A 6 -5.38 -17.55 -4.15
C PHE A 6 -5.32 -16.24 -4.94
N TYR A 7 -4.25 -16.02 -5.71
CA TYR A 7 -4.00 -14.76 -6.41
C TYR A 7 -3.61 -15.02 -7.86
N GLU A 8 -4.40 -14.49 -8.80
CA GLU A 8 -4.07 -14.51 -10.23
C GLU A 8 -2.81 -13.64 -10.50
N ASN A 9 -1.84 -14.14 -11.27
CA ASN A 9 -0.58 -13.43 -11.54
C ASN A 9 0.08 -12.88 -10.25
N PRO A 10 0.44 -13.75 -9.28
CA PRO A 10 0.86 -13.34 -7.93
C PRO A 10 2.16 -12.54 -7.88
N GLU A 11 3.03 -12.70 -8.89
CA GLU A 11 4.29 -11.96 -9.02
C GLU A 11 4.11 -10.58 -9.70
N THR A 12 2.90 -10.27 -10.20
CA THR A 12 2.59 -9.00 -10.85
C THR A 12 1.88 -8.06 -9.88
N PHE A 13 2.37 -6.81 -9.82
CA PHE A 13 1.67 -5.74 -9.12
C PHE A 13 0.42 -5.32 -9.91
N ASP A 14 -0.76 -5.69 -9.41
CA ASP A 14 -2.06 -5.20 -9.90
C ASP A 14 -2.65 -4.26 -8.83
N PRO A 15 -2.71 -2.93 -9.07
CA PRO A 15 -3.24 -1.97 -8.10
C PRO A 15 -4.75 -2.16 -7.85
N TYR A 16 -5.47 -2.87 -8.72
CA TYR A 16 -6.91 -3.10 -8.62
C TYR A 16 -7.28 -4.47 -8.06
N ARG A 17 -6.31 -5.34 -7.77
CA ARG A 17 -6.53 -6.71 -7.29
C ARG A 17 -7.57 -6.81 -6.16
N PHE A 18 -7.36 -6.06 -5.09
CA PHE A 18 -8.24 -6.06 -3.91
C PHE A 18 -9.51 -5.23 -4.12
N LEU A 19 -9.55 -4.34 -5.11
CA LEU A 19 -10.81 -3.71 -5.52
C LEU A 19 -11.72 -4.73 -6.20
N LYS A 20 -11.19 -5.47 -7.18
CA LYS A 20 -11.92 -6.53 -7.90
C LYS A 20 -12.43 -7.61 -6.93
N GLN A 21 -11.60 -8.02 -5.96
CA GLN A 21 -12.04 -8.99 -4.94
C GLN A 21 -13.23 -8.50 -4.11
N ARG A 22 -13.29 -7.21 -3.76
CA ARG A 22 -14.43 -6.64 -3.01
C ARG A 22 -15.72 -6.54 -3.81
N GLN A 23 -15.66 -6.68 -5.14
CA GLN A 23 -16.83 -6.71 -6.01
C GLN A 23 -17.44 -8.12 -6.11
N ILE A 24 -16.76 -9.15 -5.61
CA ILE A 24 -17.30 -10.50 -5.52
C ILE A 24 -18.27 -10.55 -4.33
N PRO A 25 -19.53 -10.96 -4.54
CA PRO A 25 -20.51 -11.08 -3.46
C PRO A 25 -19.97 -11.94 -2.30
N GLY A 26 -20.06 -11.43 -1.07
CA GLY A 26 -19.56 -12.07 0.14
C GLY A 26 -18.07 -11.82 0.45
N SER A 27 -17.36 -11.05 -0.37
CA SER A 27 -15.94 -10.69 -0.16
C SER A 27 -15.70 -9.20 0.15
N GLU A 28 -16.75 -8.43 0.40
CA GLU A 28 -16.75 -6.97 0.53
C GLU A 28 -15.83 -6.49 1.66
N THR A 29 -15.78 -7.24 2.76
CA THR A 29 -14.98 -6.94 3.95
C THR A 29 -13.64 -7.67 3.96
N ARG A 30 -13.56 -8.86 3.38
CA ARG A 30 -12.39 -9.76 3.49
C ARG A 30 -11.13 -9.21 2.81
N ALA A 31 -11.28 -8.41 1.76
CA ALA A 31 -10.17 -7.81 1.01
C ALA A 31 -9.82 -6.37 1.48
N GLN A 32 -10.32 -5.95 2.64
CA GLN A 32 -9.93 -4.67 3.26
C GLN A 32 -8.55 -4.80 3.93
N LEU A 33 -7.71 -3.76 3.81
CA LEU A 33 -6.32 -3.74 4.32
C LEU A 33 -6.19 -4.15 5.79
N ILE A 34 -7.18 -3.84 6.63
CA ILE A 34 -7.15 -4.08 8.08
C ILE A 34 -7.64 -5.46 8.50
N VAL A 35 -8.27 -6.20 7.58
CA VAL A 35 -8.78 -7.54 7.90
C VAL A 35 -7.61 -8.50 7.81
N PRO A 36 -7.32 -9.31 8.82
CA PRO A 36 -6.36 -10.40 8.69
C PRO A 36 -7.03 -11.61 8.04
N ALA A 37 -6.36 -12.29 7.12
CA ALA A 37 -6.81 -13.57 6.60
C ALA A 37 -5.64 -14.51 6.34
N ALA A 38 -5.90 -15.82 6.24
CA ALA A 38 -4.86 -16.80 5.94
C ALA A 38 -4.20 -16.52 4.58
N GLU A 39 -4.95 -15.96 3.63
CA GLU A 39 -4.46 -15.62 2.31
C GLU A 39 -3.60 -14.33 2.32
N HIS A 40 -3.77 -13.48 3.34
CA HIS A 40 -3.04 -12.21 3.53
C HIS A 40 -2.71 -11.96 5.01
N MET A 41 -1.48 -12.32 5.41
CA MET A 41 -1.03 -12.20 6.80
C MET A 41 -0.21 -10.93 7.05
N GLY A 42 -0.48 -9.83 6.34
CA GLY A 42 0.31 -8.59 6.45
C GLY A 42 0.32 -8.00 7.87
N PHE A 43 -0.74 -8.25 8.64
CA PHE A 43 -0.86 -7.88 10.05
C PHE A 43 -0.91 -9.11 10.97
N GLY A 44 -0.45 -10.29 10.55
CA GLY A 44 -0.65 -11.54 11.30
C GLY A 44 -2.09 -12.06 11.25
N LEU A 45 -2.42 -13.07 12.08
CA LEU A 45 -3.71 -13.75 12.07
C LEU A 45 -4.16 -14.12 13.49
N GLY A 46 -5.49 -14.13 13.72
CA GLY A 46 -6.09 -14.56 14.99
C GLY A 46 -5.73 -13.65 16.16
N ILE A 47 -5.50 -14.25 17.34
CA ILE A 47 -5.17 -13.53 18.57
C ILE A 47 -3.82 -12.79 18.51
N HIS A 48 -2.97 -13.15 17.55
CA HIS A 48 -1.67 -12.51 17.31
C HIS A 48 -1.71 -11.50 16.16
N ALA A 49 -2.91 -11.17 15.65
CA ALA A 49 -3.02 -10.08 14.70
C ALA A 49 -2.55 -8.76 15.33
N CYS A 50 -1.75 -8.00 14.58
CA CYS A 50 -1.18 -6.74 15.00
C CYS A 50 -2.27 -5.80 15.52
N PRO A 51 -2.19 -5.34 16.78
CA PRO A 51 -3.18 -4.42 17.34
C PRO A 51 -3.11 -3.05 16.65
N GLY A 52 -1.95 -2.67 16.11
CA GLY A 52 -1.71 -1.40 15.43
C GLY A 52 -2.26 -1.31 13.99
N ARG A 53 -2.89 -2.36 13.45
CA ARG A 53 -3.30 -2.41 12.02
C ARG A 53 -4.24 -1.29 11.58
N PHE A 54 -5.12 -0.82 12.47
CA PHE A 54 -6.05 0.27 12.17
C PHE A 54 -5.31 1.60 12.04
N MET A 55 -4.46 1.90 13.03
CA MET A 55 -3.63 3.10 13.03
C MET A 55 -2.69 3.09 11.81
N ALA A 56 -1.95 2.00 11.58
CA ALA A 56 -1.04 1.87 10.46
C ALA A 56 -1.76 2.07 9.10
N SER A 57 -2.91 1.40 8.89
CA SER A 57 -3.71 1.58 7.67
C SER A 57 -4.11 3.04 7.45
N ASN A 58 -4.62 3.71 8.50
CA ASN A 58 -5.10 5.07 8.37
C ASN A 58 -3.95 6.07 8.16
N SER A 59 -2.87 5.95 8.94
CA SER A 59 -1.68 6.79 8.79
C SER A 59 -1.04 6.65 7.41
N ILE A 60 -0.94 5.43 6.87
CA ILE A 60 -0.40 5.20 5.52
C ILE A 60 -1.30 5.82 4.45
N LYS A 61 -2.63 5.70 4.56
CA LYS A 61 -3.57 6.32 3.61
C LYS A 61 -3.46 7.84 3.62
N ILE A 62 -3.42 8.44 4.81
CA ILE A 62 -3.26 9.90 4.96
C ILE A 62 -1.92 10.33 4.35
N ALA A 63 -0.81 9.69 4.72
CA ALA A 63 0.50 9.98 4.16
C ALA A 63 0.52 9.86 2.64
N LEU A 64 -0.11 8.81 2.08
CA LEU A 64 -0.21 8.61 0.64
C LEU A 64 -1.02 9.73 -0.03
N CYS A 65 -2.14 10.17 0.55
CA CYS A 65 -2.90 11.32 0.04
C CYS A 65 -2.03 12.58 -0.04
N HIS A 66 -1.28 12.89 1.03
CA HIS A 66 -0.36 14.03 1.02
C HIS A 66 0.72 13.90 -0.06
N ILE A 67 1.31 12.72 -0.20
CA ILE A 67 2.32 12.40 -1.20
C ILE A 67 1.77 12.63 -2.61
N LEU A 68 0.60 12.08 -2.93
CA LEU A 68 0.00 12.15 -4.26
C LEU A 68 -0.50 13.55 -4.64
N VAL A 69 -1.01 14.32 -3.68
CA VAL A 69 -1.47 15.69 -3.94
C VAL A 69 -0.29 16.63 -4.15
N LYS A 70 0.78 16.49 -3.35
CA LYS A 70 1.87 17.49 -3.28
C LYS A 70 3.07 17.18 -4.18
N TYR A 71 3.23 15.95 -4.67
CA TYR A 71 4.47 15.55 -5.33
C TYR A 71 4.27 14.64 -6.54
N ASP A 72 5.19 14.78 -7.50
CA ASP A 72 5.45 13.84 -8.60
C ASP A 72 6.71 13.03 -8.30
N PHE A 73 6.70 11.77 -8.72
CA PHE A 73 7.82 10.83 -8.53
C PHE A 73 8.18 10.17 -9.86
N LYS A 74 9.48 10.03 -10.13
CA LYS A 74 10.00 9.23 -11.23
C LYS A 74 11.24 8.49 -10.74
N LEU A 75 11.50 7.31 -11.30
CA LEU A 75 12.81 6.67 -11.17
C LEU A 75 13.79 7.29 -12.18
N PRO A 76 15.08 7.40 -11.86
CA PRO A 76 16.10 7.70 -12.86
C PRO A 76 16.03 6.72 -14.04
N GLU A 77 16.40 7.17 -15.23
CA GLU A 77 16.33 6.33 -16.43
C GLU A 77 17.23 5.11 -16.31
N GLY A 78 16.70 3.94 -16.68
CA GLY A 78 17.39 2.66 -16.52
C GLY A 78 17.46 2.13 -15.07
N SER A 79 16.94 2.87 -14.08
CA SER A 79 16.90 2.40 -12.69
C SER A 79 15.83 1.33 -12.49
N VAL A 80 16.24 0.20 -11.90
CA VAL A 80 15.34 -0.89 -11.49
C VAL A 80 15.67 -1.25 -10.03
N PRO A 81 14.94 -0.67 -9.06
CA PRO A 81 15.12 -0.97 -7.64
C PRO A 81 15.00 -2.46 -7.34
N LYS A 82 15.93 -3.01 -6.56
CA LYS A 82 15.93 -4.42 -6.17
C LYS A 82 15.44 -4.58 -4.74
N GLN A 83 14.35 -5.33 -4.58
CA GLN A 83 13.88 -5.70 -3.24
C GLN A 83 14.95 -6.51 -2.51
N ARG A 84 15.28 -6.13 -1.28
CA ARG A 84 16.21 -6.88 -0.43
C ARG A 84 15.44 -7.71 0.57
N ARG A 85 15.84 -8.96 0.75
CA ARG A 85 15.27 -9.83 1.79
C ARG A 85 16.21 -9.83 2.99
N HIS A 86 15.69 -9.43 4.15
CA HIS A 86 16.38 -9.53 5.42
C HIS A 86 15.58 -10.44 6.35
N GLY A 87 16.01 -11.70 6.47
CA GLY A 87 15.23 -12.75 7.14
C GLY A 87 13.84 -12.91 6.49
N GLY A 88 12.78 -12.84 7.31
CA GLY A 88 11.39 -12.89 6.85
C GLY A 88 10.87 -11.60 6.22
N ILE A 89 11.62 -10.50 6.28
CA ILE A 89 11.16 -9.17 5.88
C ILE A 89 11.64 -8.85 4.46
N LEU A 90 10.73 -8.37 3.62
CA LEU A 90 11.05 -7.75 2.34
C LEU A 90 11.21 -6.24 2.56
N GLN A 91 12.39 -5.71 2.24
CA GLN A 91 12.71 -4.30 2.31
C GLN A 91 12.76 -3.71 0.91
N ALA A 92 12.36 -2.43 0.82
CA ALA A 92 12.65 -1.62 -0.35
C ALA A 92 14.18 -1.51 -0.55
N ASP A 93 14.61 -1.21 -1.77
CA ASP A 93 16.02 -1.02 -2.05
C ASP A 93 16.52 0.26 -1.35
N PRO A 94 17.43 0.16 -0.35
CA PRO A 94 17.92 1.34 0.36
C PRO A 94 18.80 2.25 -0.49
N GLU A 95 19.30 1.73 -1.62
CA GLU A 95 20.15 2.46 -2.56
C GLU A 95 19.35 2.99 -3.76
N ALA A 96 18.03 2.74 -3.83
CA ALA A 96 17.22 3.26 -4.92
C ALA A 96 17.05 4.78 -4.82
N GLU A 97 17.43 5.45 -5.90
CA GLU A 97 17.17 6.86 -6.09
C GLU A 97 15.75 7.09 -6.63
N ILE A 98 15.10 8.13 -6.12
CA ILE A 98 13.78 8.58 -6.57
C ILE A 98 13.88 10.07 -6.85
N MET A 99 13.51 10.46 -8.06
CA MET A 99 13.38 11.87 -8.45
C MET A 99 12.04 12.38 -7.95
N VAL A 100 12.06 13.44 -7.15
CA VAL A 100 10.86 14.04 -6.56
C VAL A 100 10.71 15.48 -7.03
N ARG A 101 9.52 15.85 -7.48
CA ARG A 101 9.17 17.24 -7.81
C ARG A 101 7.92 17.66 -7.05
N ARG A 102 7.93 18.85 -6.45
CA ARG A 102 6.71 19.43 -5.86
C ARG A 102 5.73 19.84 -6.97
N ARG A 103 4.45 19.53 -6.78
CA ARG A 103 3.34 19.92 -7.67
C ARG A 103 2.83 21.32 -7.35
N GLN A 104 2.19 21.94 -8.34
CA GLN A 104 1.18 22.95 -8.06
C GLN A 104 -0.08 22.20 -7.60
N GLU A 105 -0.49 22.42 -6.35
CA GLU A 105 -1.58 21.66 -5.74
C GLU A 105 -2.92 22.06 -6.38
N GLU A 106 -3.66 21.09 -6.94
CA GLU A 106 -5.04 21.31 -7.43
C GLU A 106 -6.04 21.43 -6.26
N ILE A 107 -5.70 20.81 -5.13
CA ILE A 107 -6.48 20.80 -3.89
C ILE A 107 -5.53 21.21 -2.76
N ASN A 108 -5.81 22.35 -2.13
CA ASN A 108 -5.08 22.76 -0.94
C ASN A 108 -5.61 22.00 0.28
N LEU A 109 -4.77 21.14 0.85
CA LEU A 109 -5.15 20.34 2.02
C LEU A 109 -5.30 21.18 3.30
N GLU A 110 -4.67 22.34 3.37
CA GLU A 110 -4.76 23.24 4.54
C GLU A 110 -6.17 23.86 4.64
N ASP A 111 -6.77 24.15 3.50
CA ASP A 111 -8.12 24.72 3.43
C ASP A 111 -9.19 23.72 3.88
N ILE A 112 -8.95 22.41 3.71
CA ILE A 112 -9.87 21.34 4.12
C ILE A 112 -9.80 21.10 5.63
N CYS A 113 -8.61 21.19 6.23
CA CYS A 113 -8.42 20.95 7.66
C CYS A 113 -8.89 22.11 8.55
N ASN A 114 -9.10 23.31 7.99
CA ASN A 114 -9.51 24.51 8.71
C ASN A 114 -11.04 24.73 8.75
N ILE A 115 -11.86 23.73 8.40
CA ILE A 115 -13.33 23.82 8.39
C ILE A 115 -13.94 23.33 9.74
N SER A 116 -13.17 23.34 10.82
CA SER A 116 -13.64 23.00 12.18
C SER A 116 -13.79 24.23 13.06
#